data_AF-A0A259RSN0-F1
#
_entry.id   AF-A0A259RSN0-F1
#
_cell.length_a   1.000
_cell.length_b   1.000
_cell.length_c   1.000
_cell.angle_alpha   90.00
_cell.angle_beta   90.00
_cell.angle_gamma   90.00
#
_symmetry.space_group_name_H-M   'P 1'
#
loop_
_entity.id
_entity.type
_entity.pdbx_description
1 polymer ?
#
loop_
_entity_poly.entity_id
_entity_poly.type
_entity_poly.pdbx_seq_one_letter_code
_entity_poly.pdbx_strand_id
1 'polypeptide(L)'
;MTTPQPGTAAPFDARALTEPVDRARLAAWSREARAGGQGPRMGQIVLFLVIVLFIAFIGFAVFGVFLTIALGSSAGVVVPLLMLVVIGLAVWGGIAWWNRQLVRGYRLAGFASANGMTYLPELKDPQLPGMLFDLGRSRVAKDLVRG
;
A
#
# COMPACT_ATOMS: atom_id res chain seq x y z
N MET A 1 -18.00 52.40 5.11
CA MET A 1 -17.70 51.12 4.44
C MET A 1 -16.78 50.34 5.35
N THR A 2 -17.30 49.35 6.08
CA THR A 2 -16.51 48.50 6.97
C THR A 2 -15.97 47.32 6.15
N THR A 3 -14.66 47.30 5.93
CA THR A 3 -13.98 46.15 5.32
C THR A 3 -14.17 44.92 6.22
N PRO A 4 -14.63 43.77 5.70
CA PRO A 4 -14.71 42.55 6.49
C PRO A 4 -13.30 42.15 6.91
N GLN A 5 -13.10 42.01 8.21
CA GLN A 5 -11.87 41.49 8.80
C GLN A 5 -11.62 40.08 8.24
N PRO A 6 -10.46 39.79 7.63
CA PRO A 6 -10.16 38.43 7.20
C PRO A 6 -10.22 37.54 8.44
N GLY A 7 -11.17 36.61 8.45
CA GLY A 7 -11.25 35.60 9.50
C GLY A 7 -9.90 34.92 9.60
N THR A 8 -9.33 34.90 10.79
CA THR A 8 -8.03 34.26 11.08
C THR A 8 -8.13 32.81 10.65
N ALA A 9 -7.59 32.46 9.48
CA ALA A 9 -7.53 31.09 9.03
C ALA A 9 -6.85 30.27 10.13
N ALA A 10 -7.45 29.13 10.50
CA ALA A 10 -6.86 28.25 11.50
C ALA A 10 -5.40 27.94 11.09
N PRO A 11 -4.42 28.05 12.01
CA PRO A 11 -3.03 27.83 11.68
C PRO A 11 -2.82 26.42 11.14
N PHE A 12 -2.08 26.33 10.04
CA PHE A 12 -1.74 25.08 9.37
C PHE A 12 -1.04 24.09 10.33
N ASP A 13 -1.61 22.90 10.50
CA ASP A 13 -1.06 21.87 11.40
C ASP A 13 -0.44 20.71 10.61
N ALA A 14 0.89 20.62 10.62
CA ALA A 14 1.65 19.58 9.93
C ALA A 14 2.19 18.47 10.87
N ARG A 15 1.89 18.53 12.17
CA ARG A 15 2.49 17.64 13.17
C ARG A 15 2.24 16.15 12.89
N ALA A 16 1.05 15.83 12.39
CA ALA A 16 0.67 14.47 12.00
C ALA A 16 1.60 13.85 10.95
N LEU A 17 2.33 14.66 10.16
CA LEU A 17 3.25 14.17 9.14
C LEU A 17 4.63 13.79 9.68
N THR A 18 5.06 14.36 10.81
CA THR A 18 6.42 14.23 11.34
C THR A 18 6.48 13.48 12.67
N GLU A 19 5.44 13.59 13.51
CA GLU A 19 5.43 12.99 14.83
C GLU A 19 5.58 11.45 14.80
N PRO A 20 6.19 10.87 15.86
CA PRO A 20 6.23 9.43 16.04
C PRO A 20 4.82 8.83 16.01
N VAL A 21 4.66 7.74 15.26
CA VAL A 21 3.36 7.08 15.13
C VAL A 21 3.12 6.17 16.33
N ASP A 22 2.05 6.44 17.08
CA ASP A 22 1.53 5.53 18.09
C ASP A 22 0.92 4.29 17.43
N ARG A 23 1.48 3.12 17.75
CA ARG A 23 1.07 1.83 17.20
C ARG A 23 -0.37 1.46 17.59
N ALA A 24 -0.84 1.85 18.77
CA ALA A 24 -2.19 1.54 19.24
C ALA A 24 -3.24 2.30 18.42
N ARG A 25 -2.99 3.60 18.17
CA ARG A 25 -3.86 4.44 17.33
C ARG A 25 -3.83 4.03 15.87
N LEU A 26 -2.66 3.67 15.34
CA LEU A 26 -2.53 3.13 13.98
C LEU A 26 -3.35 1.84 13.83
N ALA A 27 -3.28 0.94 14.81
CA ALA A 27 -4.05 -0.30 14.80
C ALA A 27 -5.56 -0.04 14.81
N ALA A 28 -6.04 0.89 15.66
CA ALA A 28 -7.44 1.30 15.69
C ALA A 28 -7.91 1.87 14.34
N TRP A 29 -7.19 2.86 13.79
CA TRP A 29 -7.49 3.45 12.49
C TRP A 29 -7.50 2.40 11.37
N SER A 30 -6.55 1.45 11.39
CA SER A 30 -6.50 0.41 10.38
C SER A 30 -7.70 -0.55 10.41
N ARG A 31 -8.35 -0.74 11.58
CA ARG A 31 -9.57 -1.55 11.68
C ARG A 31 -10.76 -0.82 11.08
N GLU A 32 -10.88 0.48 11.35
CA GLU A 32 -11.90 1.35 10.79
C GLU A 32 -11.76 1.48 9.27
N ALA A 33 -10.53 1.69 8.77
CA ALA A 33 -10.24 1.73 7.34
C ALA A 33 -10.66 0.42 6.64
N ARG A 34 -10.33 -0.74 7.23
CA ARG A 34 -10.75 -2.04 6.69
C ARG A 34 -12.27 -2.22 6.69
N ALA A 35 -12.96 -1.77 7.74
CA ALA A 35 -14.42 -1.80 7.81
C ALA A 35 -15.07 -0.94 6.71
N GLY A 36 -14.45 0.20 6.37
CA GLY A 36 -14.85 1.06 5.25
C GLY A 36 -14.45 0.55 3.86
N GLY A 37 -13.99 -0.70 3.72
CA GLY A 37 -13.55 -1.29 2.46
C GLY A 37 -12.19 -0.78 1.97
N GLN A 38 -11.46 -0.02 2.79
CA GLN A 38 -10.11 0.47 2.50
C GLN A 38 -9.11 -0.59 2.98
N GLY A 39 -8.90 -1.61 2.15
CA GLY A 39 -8.02 -2.74 2.41
C GLY A 39 -7.48 -3.35 1.11
N PRO A 40 -6.52 -4.29 1.20
CA PRO A 40 -6.02 -4.96 0.02
C PRO A 40 -7.19 -5.69 -0.62
N ARG A 41 -7.40 -5.46 -1.92
CA ARG A 41 -8.47 -6.17 -2.63
C ARG A 41 -8.12 -7.65 -2.60
N MET A 42 -9.09 -8.51 -2.34
CA MET A 42 -8.88 -9.96 -2.32
C MET A 42 -8.13 -10.43 -3.58
N GLY A 43 -8.45 -9.85 -4.75
CA GLY A 43 -7.74 -10.12 -6.00
C GLY A 43 -6.25 -9.77 -6.01
N GLN A 44 -5.80 -8.73 -5.29
CA GLN A 44 -4.37 -8.40 -5.16
C GLN A 44 -3.63 -9.38 -4.26
N ILE A 45 -4.28 -9.82 -3.18
CA ILE A 45 -3.71 -10.86 -2.29
C ILE A 45 -3.56 -12.17 -3.05
N VAL A 46 -4.61 -12.58 -3.76
CA VAL A 46 -4.59 -13.79 -4.59
C VAL A 46 -3.53 -13.66 -5.69
N LEU A 47 -3.46 -12.54 -6.40
CA LEU A 47 -2.44 -12.33 -7.44
C LEU A 47 -1.02 -12.41 -6.87
N PHE A 48 -0.77 -11.77 -5.73
CA PHE A 48 0.53 -11.85 -5.06
C PHE A 48 0.87 -13.29 -4.68
N LEU A 49 -0.07 -14.03 -4.07
CA LEU A 49 0.11 -15.43 -3.72
C LEU A 49 0.41 -16.28 -4.95
N VAL A 50 -0.34 -16.10 -6.03
CA VAL A 50 -0.13 -16.81 -7.30
C VAL A 50 1.25 -16.53 -7.86
N ILE A 51 1.70 -15.26 -7.87
CA ILE A 51 3.04 -14.90 -8.33
C ILE A 51 4.12 -15.58 -7.48
N VAL A 52 3.98 -15.54 -6.15
CA VAL A 52 4.95 -16.18 -5.24
C VAL A 52 5.00 -17.70 -5.45
N LEU A 53 3.84 -18.36 -5.55
CA LEU A 53 3.76 -19.80 -5.79
C LEU A 53 4.27 -20.18 -7.18
N PHE A 54 4.02 -19.35 -8.19
CA PHE A 54 4.51 -19.58 -9.55
C PHE A 54 6.03 -19.44 -9.64
N ILE A 55 6.60 -18.40 -9.04
CA ILE A 55 8.06 -18.26 -8.90
C ILE A 55 8.64 -19.45 -8.14
N ALA A 56 7.95 -19.89 -7.09
CA ALA A 56 8.37 -21.06 -6.33
C ALA A 56 8.39 -22.35 -7.15
N PHE A 57 7.33 -22.58 -7.90
CA PHE A 57 7.19 -23.73 -8.78
C PHE A 57 8.24 -23.73 -9.89
N ILE A 58 8.42 -22.61 -10.60
CA ILE A 58 9.45 -22.48 -11.65
C ILE A 58 10.85 -22.59 -11.06
N GLY A 59 11.11 -21.93 -9.92
CA GLY A 59 12.39 -22.03 -9.23
C GLY A 59 12.70 -23.47 -8.83
N PHE A 60 11.71 -24.23 -8.35
CA PHE A 60 11.92 -25.64 -8.04
C PHE A 60 12.16 -26.49 -9.29
N ALA A 61 11.35 -26.30 -10.35
CA ALA A 61 11.44 -27.10 -11.56
C ALA A 61 12.70 -26.81 -12.39
N VAL A 62 12.99 -25.55 -12.67
CA VAL A 62 14.10 -25.14 -13.55
C VAL A 62 15.41 -25.15 -12.79
N PHE A 63 15.46 -24.48 -11.64
CA PHE A 63 16.68 -24.38 -10.84
C PHE A 63 17.01 -25.74 -10.18
N GLY A 64 16.01 -26.51 -9.75
CA GLY A 64 16.24 -27.84 -9.18
C GLY A 64 16.86 -28.81 -10.18
N VAL A 65 16.33 -28.90 -11.40
CA VAL A 65 16.88 -29.76 -12.45
C VAL A 65 18.28 -29.29 -12.85
N PHE A 66 18.46 -27.98 -13.07
CA PHE A 66 19.74 -27.42 -13.48
C PHE A 66 20.84 -27.62 -12.42
N LEU A 67 20.55 -27.37 -11.14
CA LEU A 67 21.51 -27.59 -10.05
C LEU A 67 21.84 -29.07 -9.86
N THR A 68 20.85 -29.96 -10.01
CA THR A 68 21.07 -31.41 -9.90
C THR A 68 22.01 -31.91 -11.00
N ILE A 69 21.88 -31.39 -12.22
CA ILE A 69 22.77 -31.69 -13.34
C ILE A 69 24.16 -31.07 -13.12
N ALA A 70 24.23 -29.84 -12.61
CA ALA A 70 25.49 -29.08 -12.47
C ALA A 70 26.34 -29.47 -11.25
N LEU A 71 25.73 -29.81 -10.11
CA LEU A 71 26.42 -30.10 -8.85
C LEU A 71 26.30 -31.56 -8.37
N GLY A 72 25.53 -32.40 -9.07
CA GLY A 72 25.26 -33.78 -8.64
C GLY A 72 24.29 -33.86 -7.45
N SER A 73 24.21 -35.03 -6.80
CA SER A 73 23.15 -35.39 -5.83
C SER A 73 23.08 -34.52 -4.56
N SER A 74 24.08 -33.66 -4.30
CA SER A 74 24.10 -32.73 -3.16
C SER A 74 23.16 -31.53 -3.34
N ALA A 75 22.65 -31.29 -4.56
CA ALA A 75 21.70 -30.21 -4.85
C ALA A 75 20.32 -30.36 -4.20
N GLY A 76 19.95 -31.58 -3.78
CA GLY A 76 18.60 -31.90 -3.29
C GLY A 76 18.14 -31.11 -2.06
N VAL A 77 19.06 -30.60 -1.25
CA VAL A 77 18.75 -29.82 -0.03
C VAL A 77 18.95 -28.31 -0.23
N VAL A 78 19.92 -27.91 -1.06
CA VAL A 78 20.27 -26.50 -1.26
C VAL A 78 19.17 -25.73 -1.98
N VAL A 79 18.58 -26.35 -3.01
CA VAL A 79 17.51 -25.73 -3.82
C VAL A 79 16.27 -25.40 -2.98
N PRO A 80 15.64 -26.34 -2.25
CA PRO A 80 14.46 -26.01 -1.43
C PRO A 80 14.78 -25.00 -0.33
N LEU A 81 15.99 -25.03 0.24
CA LEU A 81 16.40 -24.05 1.26
C LEU A 81 16.47 -22.62 0.69
N LEU A 82 17.12 -22.43 -0.46
CA LEU A 82 17.17 -21.12 -1.13
C LEU A 82 15.77 -20.63 -1.51
N MET A 83 14.91 -21.54 -1.96
CA MET A 83 13.52 -21.27 -2.29
C MET A 83 12.74 -20.72 -1.08
N LEU A 84 12.88 -21.37 0.08
CA LEU A 84 12.27 -20.89 1.32
C LEU A 84 12.76 -19.50 1.71
N VAL A 85 14.05 -19.21 1.54
CA VAL A 85 14.60 -17.87 1.80
C VAL A 85 13.98 -16.83 0.86
N VAL A 86 13.86 -17.11 -0.44
CA VAL A 86 13.26 -16.19 -1.41
C VAL A 86 11.78 -15.93 -1.10
N ILE A 87 11.00 -16.98 -0.78
CA ILE A 87 9.60 -16.82 -0.36
C ILE A 87 9.52 -15.99 0.91
N GLY A 88 10.36 -16.28 1.91
CA GLY A 88 10.41 -15.54 3.16
C GLY A 88 10.68 -14.05 2.94
N LEU A 89 11.65 -13.72 2.10
CA LEU A 89 11.96 -12.33 1.72
C LEU A 89 10.81 -11.66 0.96
N ALA A 90 10.16 -12.37 0.04
CA ALA A 90 9.01 -11.84 -0.70
C ALA A 90 7.83 -11.51 0.23
N VAL A 91 7.50 -12.43 1.14
CA VAL A 91 6.45 -12.24 2.15
C VAL A 91 6.81 -11.09 3.09
N TRP A 92 8.03 -11.08 3.62
CA TRP A 92 8.51 -10.01 4.49
C TRP A 92 8.47 -8.64 3.79
N GLY A 93 8.95 -8.56 2.55
CA GLY A 93 8.91 -7.35 1.73
C GLY A 93 7.49 -6.87 1.46
N GLY A 94 6.57 -7.78 1.16
CA GLY A 94 5.14 -7.48 0.99
C GLY A 94 4.52 -6.89 2.27
N ILE A 95 4.78 -7.51 3.43
CA ILE A 95 4.30 -7.02 4.73
C ILE A 95 4.91 -5.65 5.06
N ALA A 96 6.22 -5.48 4.84
CA ALA A 96 6.90 -4.21 5.10
C ALA A 96 6.37 -3.08 4.21
N TRP A 97 6.15 -3.35 2.93
CA TRP A 97 5.55 -2.39 2.00
C TRP A 97 4.13 -2.00 2.40
N TRP A 98 3.32 -2.99 2.81
CA TRP A 98 1.96 -2.75 3.31
C TRP A 98 1.94 -1.87 4.55
N ASN A 99 2.80 -2.16 5.54
CA ASN A 99 2.90 -1.35 6.75
C ASN A 99 3.31 0.09 6.46
N ARG A 100 4.20 0.32 5.47
CA ARG A 100 4.56 1.68 5.02
C ARG A 100 3.36 2.42 4.44
N GLN A 101 2.52 1.76 3.63
CA GLN A 101 1.31 2.38 3.08
C GLN A 101 0.29 2.72 4.16
N LEU A 102 0.06 1.81 5.13
CA LEU A 102 -0.83 2.06 6.25
C LEU A 102 -0.39 3.28 7.08
N VAL A 103 0.90 3.36 7.40
CA VAL A 103 1.47 4.50 8.14
C VAL A 103 1.28 5.80 7.36
N ARG A 104 1.54 5.79 6.06
CA ARG A 104 1.36 6.96 5.19
C ARG A 104 -0.10 7.42 5.17
N GLY A 105 -1.05 6.51 4.99
CA GLY A 105 -2.48 6.84 5.01
C GLY A 105 -2.95 7.38 6.36
N TYR A 106 -2.49 6.78 7.47
CA TYR A 106 -2.76 7.25 8.82
C TYR A 106 -2.27 8.69 9.04
N ARG A 107 -1.04 9.00 8.61
CA ARG A 107 -0.47 10.35 8.72
C ARG A 107 -1.24 11.37 7.89
N LEU A 108 -1.63 11.01 6.67
CA LEU A 108 -2.43 11.88 5.80
C LEU A 108 -3.85 12.10 6.34
N ALA A 109 -4.46 11.07 6.92
CA ALA A 109 -5.77 11.20 7.59
C ALA A 109 -5.70 12.15 8.80
N GLY A 110 -4.66 11.99 9.64
CA GLY A 110 -4.41 12.89 10.76
C GLY A 110 -4.19 14.34 10.29
N PHE A 111 -3.33 14.53 9.29
CA PHE A 111 -3.08 15.83 8.68
C PHE A 111 -4.36 16.47 8.11
N ALA A 112 -5.15 15.71 7.36
CA ALA A 112 -6.40 16.19 6.79
C ALA A 112 -7.34 16.66 7.91
N SER A 113 -7.57 15.81 8.92
CA SER A 113 -8.47 16.13 10.04
C SER A 113 -8.03 17.36 10.84
N ALA A 114 -6.73 17.53 11.06
CA ALA A 114 -6.19 18.67 11.80
C ALA A 114 -6.37 20.00 11.06
N ASN A 115 -6.51 19.96 9.74
CA ASN A 115 -6.70 21.13 8.88
C ASN A 115 -8.15 21.24 8.33
N GLY A 116 -9.12 20.52 8.92
CA GLY A 116 -10.52 20.56 8.49
C GLY A 116 -10.79 19.92 7.12
N MET A 117 -9.85 19.13 6.61
CA MET A 117 -9.95 18.39 5.35
C MET A 117 -10.29 16.92 5.60
N THR A 118 -10.69 16.22 4.54
CA THR A 118 -10.95 14.77 4.53
C THR A 118 -9.92 14.05 3.67
N TYR A 119 -9.40 12.93 4.18
CA TYR A 119 -8.53 12.02 3.43
C TYR A 119 -9.32 10.89 2.79
N LEU A 120 -9.01 10.57 1.53
CA LEU A 120 -9.56 9.46 0.79
C LEU A 120 -8.41 8.67 0.12
N PRO A 121 -8.20 7.38 0.45
CA PRO A 121 -7.05 6.64 -0.05
C PRO A 121 -7.05 6.43 -1.57
N GLU A 122 -8.23 6.21 -2.15
CA GLU A 122 -8.39 5.96 -3.58
C GLU A 122 -9.73 6.51 -4.07
N LEU A 123 -9.70 7.28 -5.15
CA LEU A 123 -10.87 7.69 -5.91
C LEU A 123 -10.72 7.18 -7.34
N LYS A 124 -11.63 6.29 -7.74
CA LYS A 124 -11.67 5.74 -9.10
C LYS A 124 -12.44 6.68 -10.02
N ASP A 125 -11.95 6.77 -11.25
CA ASP A 125 -12.54 7.54 -12.33
C ASP A 125 -12.93 8.98 -11.94
N PRO A 126 -12.00 9.77 -11.37
CA PRO A 126 -12.31 11.12 -10.94
C PRO A 126 -12.69 12.00 -12.13
N GLN A 127 -13.78 12.74 -12.02
CA GLN A 127 -14.12 13.78 -13.00
C GLN A 127 -13.19 14.97 -12.80
N LEU A 128 -12.33 15.22 -13.77
CA LEU A 128 -11.41 16.35 -13.77
C LEU A 128 -12.12 17.57 -14.41
N PRO A 129 -11.95 18.77 -13.85
CA PRO A 129 -12.46 19.99 -14.48
C PRO A 129 -11.95 20.12 -15.92
N GLY A 130 -12.85 20.41 -16.85
CA GLY A 130 -12.51 20.61 -18.27
C GLY A 130 -12.49 19.35 -19.15
N MET A 131 -12.92 18.19 -18.64
CA MET A 131 -13.12 17.02 -19.49
C MET A 131 -14.42 17.12 -20.28
N LEU A 132 -14.30 17.00 -21.61
CA LEU A 132 -15.42 16.93 -22.55
C LEU A 132 -15.66 15.49 -23.07
N PHE A 133 -14.73 14.57 -22.83
CA PHE A 133 -14.79 13.19 -23.29
C PHE A 133 -14.50 12.22 -22.15
N ASP A 134 -15.43 11.30 -21.89
CA ASP A 134 -15.28 10.21 -20.90
C ASP A 134 -14.59 8.96 -21.49
N LEU A 135 -13.83 9.11 -22.57
CA LEU A 135 -13.06 8.03 -23.19
C LEU A 135 -11.82 7.68 -22.34
N GLY A 136 -12.01 6.85 -21.32
CA GLY A 136 -10.93 6.32 -20.48
C GLY A 136 -11.35 6.04 -19.04
N ARG A 137 -11.63 4.77 -18.72
CA ARG A 137 -12.19 4.29 -17.43
C ARG A 137 -11.17 3.78 -16.40
N SER A 138 -9.87 4.03 -16.61
CA SER A 138 -8.78 3.50 -15.78
C SER A 138 -8.07 4.55 -14.90
N ARG A 139 -8.66 5.74 -14.76
CA ARG A 139 -8.08 6.84 -13.98
C ARG A 139 -8.28 6.57 -12.49
N VAL A 140 -7.24 6.81 -11.71
CA VAL A 140 -7.27 6.59 -10.26
C VAL A 140 -6.48 7.70 -9.59
N ALA A 141 -7.14 8.48 -8.73
CA ALA A 141 -6.45 9.37 -7.80
C ALA A 141 -6.18 8.60 -6.50
N LYS A 142 -4.94 8.67 -6.01
CA LYS A 142 -4.53 8.03 -4.76
C LYS A 142 -4.17 9.11 -3.74
N ASP A 143 -4.44 8.81 -2.47
CA ASP A 143 -4.07 9.66 -1.34
C ASP A 143 -4.63 11.08 -1.45
N LEU A 144 -5.91 11.18 -1.79
CA LEU A 144 -6.60 12.45 -1.98
C LEU A 144 -6.85 13.13 -0.63
N VAL A 145 -6.49 14.41 -0.52
CA VAL A 145 -6.86 15.27 0.59
C VAL A 145 -7.70 16.42 0.02
N ARG A 146 -8.91 16.62 0.53
CA ARG A 146 -9.84 17.65 0.05
C ARG A 146 -10.60 18.29 1.20
N GLY A 147 -10.84 19.60 1.11
CA GLY A 147 -11.68 20.40 2.02
C GLY A 147 -12.90 20.95 1.31
#